data_AF-A0AAV8QC18-F1
#
_entry.id   AF-A0AAV8QC18-F1
#
_cell.length_a   1.000
_cell.length_b   1.000
_cell.length_c   1.000
_cell.angle_alpha   90.00
_cell.angle_beta   90.00
_cell.angle_gamma   90.00
#
_symmetry.space_group_name_H-M   'P 1'
#
loop_
_entity.id
_entity.type
_entity.pdbx_description
1 polymer ?
#
loop_
_entity_poly.entity_id
_entity_poly.type
_entity_poly.pdbx_seq_one_letter_code
_entity_poly.pdbx_strand_id
1 'polypeptide(L)'
;MGDFGDPLNRNNPAVQARTKAQNRANVLQLKLIGQSHPTGLTTNLLRLFEPRAPLEYKPPVEKRKCPPYTGMAQFVSQFAEPSDPEYAPPVIKGETPAERRARIRKLRLEEGARKAAEELEKYDPSKDPHLTGDPYKTLFVARLNYETTEHRIKREFETYGPIKRVSGDASPMVKLYFER
;
A
#
# COMPACT_ATOMS: atom_id res chain seq x y z
N MET A 1 59.11 -58.97 54.06
CA MET A 1 57.98 -59.40 53.20
C MET A 1 56.73 -59.32 54.07
N GLY A 2 55.83 -58.37 53.81
CA GLY A 2 54.44 -58.63 53.38
C GLY A 2 53.53 -58.77 54.61
N ASP A 3 52.35 -58.18 54.74
CA ASP A 3 51.43 -57.54 53.80
C ASP A 3 50.46 -56.65 54.62
N PHE A 4 49.92 -55.61 53.99
CA PHE A 4 49.10 -54.56 54.64
C PHE A 4 47.60 -54.80 54.45
N GLY A 5 46.85 -54.63 55.55
CA GLY A 5 45.53 -54.00 55.50
C GLY A 5 44.34 -54.90 55.86
N ASP A 6 43.89 -54.82 57.11
CA ASP A 6 42.55 -55.27 57.51
C ASP A 6 41.78 -54.11 58.17
N PRO A 7 40.69 -53.61 57.55
CA PRO A 7 40.05 -52.34 57.88
C PRO A 7 38.91 -52.48 58.92
N LEU A 8 39.21 -53.05 60.09
CA LEU A 8 38.23 -53.22 61.18
C LEU A 8 38.32 -52.22 62.33
N ASN A 9 39.13 -51.15 62.22
CA ASN A 9 39.25 -50.19 63.32
C ASN A 9 38.22 -49.04 63.23
N ARG A 10 37.03 -49.29 63.80
CA ARG A 10 36.02 -48.27 64.13
C ARG A 10 36.39 -47.61 65.45
N ASN A 11 36.64 -46.29 65.45
CA ASN A 11 36.22 -45.36 66.52
C ASN A 11 36.68 -43.91 66.26
N ASN A 12 35.76 -43.04 65.82
CA ASN A 12 35.81 -41.62 66.19
C ASN A 12 34.38 -41.03 66.21
N PRO A 13 33.87 -40.52 67.35
CA PRO A 13 32.45 -40.24 67.57
C PRO A 13 31.98 -38.83 67.14
N ALA A 14 32.65 -38.18 66.18
CA ALA A 14 32.47 -36.74 65.92
C ALA A 14 31.67 -36.35 64.67
N VAL A 15 31.05 -37.27 63.92
CA VAL A 15 30.25 -36.90 62.74
C VAL A 15 28.86 -37.54 62.78
N GLN A 16 28.02 -36.99 63.65
CA GLN A 16 26.58 -37.26 63.64
C GLN A 16 25.91 -36.52 62.47
N ALA A 17 25.45 -37.24 61.44
CA ALA A 17 24.47 -36.70 60.50
C ALA A 17 23.06 -36.88 61.07
N ARG A 18 22.66 -35.96 61.97
CA ARG A 18 21.25 -35.81 62.37
C ARG A 18 20.49 -35.24 61.17
N THR A 19 19.61 -36.02 60.57
CA THR A 19 18.56 -35.47 59.71
C THR A 19 17.63 -34.65 60.59
N LYS A 20 17.69 -33.34 60.36
CA LYS A 20 16.93 -32.30 61.04
C LYS A 20 15.46 -32.75 61.14
N ALA A 21 14.87 -32.68 62.34
CA ALA A 21 13.43 -32.79 62.52
C ALA A 21 12.77 -31.60 61.80
N GLN A 22 12.63 -31.71 60.47
CA GLN A 22 11.90 -30.77 59.64
C GLN A 22 10.42 -30.94 59.95
N ASN A 23 9.98 -30.11 60.90
CA ASN A 23 8.65 -29.57 61.10
C ASN A 23 7.52 -30.56 60.78
N ARG A 24 7.00 -31.23 61.82
CA ARG A 24 5.66 -31.86 61.76
C ARG A 24 4.61 -30.92 61.17
N ALA A 25 4.76 -29.61 61.36
CA ALA A 25 3.97 -28.58 60.70
C ALA A 25 4.00 -28.66 59.16
N ASN A 26 5.18 -28.86 58.54
CA ASN A 26 5.30 -29.02 57.08
C ASN A 26 4.62 -30.30 56.60
N VAL A 27 4.80 -31.42 57.31
CA VAL A 27 4.17 -32.70 56.92
C VAL A 27 2.64 -32.65 57.08
N LEU A 28 2.12 -32.00 58.13
CA LEU A 28 0.68 -31.79 58.32
C LEU A 28 0.11 -30.82 57.28
N GLN A 29 0.84 -29.78 56.90
CA GLN A 29 0.46 -28.84 55.84
C GLN A 29 0.39 -29.54 54.47
N LEU A 30 1.34 -30.41 54.14
CA LEU A 30 1.27 -31.25 52.93
C LEU A 30 0.11 -32.26 52.96
N LYS A 31 -0.23 -32.80 54.14
CA LYS A 31 -1.36 -33.75 54.29
C LYS A 31 -2.73 -33.05 54.14
N LEU A 32 -2.84 -31.77 54.52
CA LEU A 32 -4.00 -30.92 54.23
C LEU A 32 -4.13 -30.63 52.72
N ILE A 33 -3.02 -30.42 52.01
CA ILE A 33 -3.01 -30.22 50.56
C ILE A 33 -3.48 -31.48 49.81
N GLY A 34 -3.19 -32.68 50.34
CA GLY A 34 -3.67 -33.96 49.78
C GLY A 34 -5.17 -34.23 49.98
N GLN A 35 -5.86 -33.40 50.76
CA GLN A 35 -7.34 -33.41 50.91
C GLN A 35 -8.02 -32.34 50.03
N SER A 36 -7.26 -31.67 49.14
CA SER A 36 -7.80 -30.64 48.25
C SER A 36 -8.66 -31.24 47.13
N HIS A 37 -9.63 -30.48 46.65
CA HIS A 37 -10.50 -30.87 45.54
C HIS A 37 -9.65 -31.23 44.30
N PRO A 38 -10.00 -32.22 43.47
CA PRO A 38 -9.22 -32.67 42.31
C PRO A 38 -8.78 -31.55 41.35
N THR A 39 -9.48 -30.41 41.34
CA THR A 39 -9.08 -29.21 40.57
C THR A 39 -7.88 -28.44 41.14
N GLY A 40 -7.40 -28.77 42.35
CA GLY A 40 -6.33 -28.05 43.06
C GLY A 40 -6.71 -26.67 43.60
N LEU A 41 -7.98 -26.26 43.50
CA LEU A 41 -8.48 -24.98 43.99
C LEU A 41 -8.77 -25.00 45.49
N THR A 42 -8.59 -23.84 46.15
CA THR A 42 -8.91 -23.68 47.57
C THR A 42 -10.43 -23.65 47.79
N THR A 43 -10.86 -23.99 49.02
CA THR A 43 -12.28 -24.06 49.39
C THR A 43 -13.07 -22.77 49.13
N ASN A 44 -12.45 -21.60 49.33
CA ASN A 44 -13.08 -20.30 49.06
C ASN A 44 -13.30 -20.07 47.55
N LEU A 45 -12.40 -20.56 46.69
CA LEU A 45 -12.55 -20.46 45.24
C LEU A 45 -13.57 -21.47 44.71
N LEU A 46 -13.63 -22.68 45.29
CA LEU A 46 -14.57 -23.71 44.87
C LEU A 46 -16.03 -23.31 45.05
N ARG A 47 -16.36 -22.52 46.08
CA ARG A 47 -17.71 -21.99 46.31
C ARG A 47 -18.20 -21.11 45.16
N LEU A 48 -17.30 -20.46 44.43
CA LEU A 48 -17.65 -19.63 43.27
C LEU A 48 -18.05 -20.49 42.05
N PHE A 49 -17.66 -21.76 42.05
CA PHE A 49 -17.92 -22.72 40.97
C PHE A 49 -18.99 -23.74 41.35
N GLU A 50 -19.81 -23.45 42.37
CA GLU A 50 -20.97 -24.29 42.67
C GLU A 50 -21.89 -24.36 41.44
N PRO A 51 -22.27 -25.57 40.99
CA PRO A 51 -23.09 -25.70 39.81
C PRO A 51 -24.45 -25.06 40.06
N ARG A 52 -24.98 -24.37 39.04
CA ARG A 52 -26.36 -23.89 39.08
C ARG A 52 -27.32 -25.08 39.16
N ALA A 53 -28.49 -24.87 39.76
CA ALA A 53 -29.57 -25.85 39.74
C ALA A 53 -29.81 -26.39 38.31
N PRO A 54 -30.12 -27.69 38.13
CA PRO A 54 -30.38 -28.27 36.82
C PRO A 54 -31.40 -27.45 36.04
N LEU A 55 -31.13 -27.24 34.75
CA LEU A 55 -32.06 -26.48 33.90
C LEU A 55 -33.38 -27.23 33.77
N GLU A 56 -34.49 -26.49 33.80
CA GLU A 56 -35.80 -27.03 33.46
C GLU A 56 -35.80 -27.50 32.01
N TYR A 57 -36.17 -28.76 31.79
CA TYR A 57 -36.31 -29.30 30.44
C TYR A 57 -37.45 -28.60 29.71
N LYS A 58 -37.14 -28.04 28.54
CA LYS A 58 -38.13 -27.59 27.56
C LYS A 58 -38.00 -28.46 26.31
N PRO A 59 -39.12 -28.94 25.74
CA PRO A 59 -39.07 -29.71 24.50
C PRO A 59 -38.41 -28.89 23.39
N PRO A 60 -37.62 -29.52 22.50
CA PRO A 60 -37.06 -28.84 21.34
C PRO A 60 -38.16 -28.18 20.50
N VAL A 61 -37.90 -26.96 20.01
CA VAL A 61 -38.85 -26.26 19.13
C VAL A 61 -39.02 -27.06 17.84
N GLU A 62 -40.27 -27.41 17.51
CA GLU A 62 -40.61 -28.07 16.25
C GLU A 62 -40.31 -27.14 15.07
N LYS A 63 -39.38 -27.55 14.20
CA LYS A 63 -39.08 -26.81 12.98
C LYS A 63 -40.22 -27.02 11.98
N ARG A 64 -40.89 -25.94 11.58
CA ARG A 64 -41.87 -25.99 10.49
C ARG A 64 -41.15 -26.28 9.17
N LYS A 65 -41.71 -27.14 8.33
CA LYS A 65 -41.23 -27.34 6.96
C LYS A 65 -41.52 -26.06 6.17
N CYS A 66 -40.55 -25.60 5.38
CA CYS A 66 -40.80 -24.55 4.40
C CYS A 66 -41.88 -25.02 3.41
N PRO A 67 -42.72 -24.12 2.89
CA PRO A 67 -43.58 -24.43 1.76
C PRO A 67 -42.79 -25.08 0.62
N PRO A 68 -43.38 -26.00 -0.15
CA PRO A 68 -42.71 -26.62 -1.29
C PRO A 68 -42.34 -25.56 -2.33
N TYR A 69 -41.22 -25.77 -3.03
CA TYR A 69 -40.85 -24.91 -4.15
C TYR A 69 -41.95 -24.94 -5.21
N THR A 70 -42.38 -23.75 -5.64
CA THR A 70 -43.32 -23.57 -6.75
C THR A 70 -42.54 -23.07 -7.96
N GLY A 71 -42.95 -23.47 -9.16
CA GLY A 71 -42.34 -22.99 -10.40
C GLY A 71 -42.68 -21.52 -10.70
N MET A 72 -41.95 -20.92 -11.63
CA MET A 72 -42.15 -19.52 -12.04
C MET A 72 -43.25 -19.32 -13.09
N ALA A 73 -43.90 -20.39 -13.57
CA ALA A 73 -44.88 -20.35 -14.65
C ALA A 73 -46.11 -19.46 -14.35
N GLN A 74 -46.47 -19.31 -13.08
CA GLN A 74 -47.59 -18.46 -12.64
C GLN A 74 -47.37 -16.97 -12.90
N PHE A 75 -46.12 -16.54 -13.10
CA PHE A 75 -45.75 -15.14 -13.29
C PHE A 75 -45.57 -14.78 -14.77
N VAL A 76 -45.67 -15.74 -15.69
CA VAL A 76 -45.50 -15.49 -17.13
C VAL A 76 -46.56 -14.53 -17.67
N SER A 77 -47.78 -14.56 -17.13
CA SER A 77 -48.85 -13.62 -17.46
C SER A 77 -48.63 -12.20 -16.92
N GLN A 78 -47.62 -12.01 -16.06
CA GLN A 78 -47.27 -10.70 -15.49
C GLN A 78 -46.07 -10.07 -16.21
N PHE A 79 -45.51 -10.74 -17.22
CA PHE A 79 -44.43 -10.16 -18.01
C PHE A 79 -44.98 -9.05 -18.89
N ALA A 80 -44.23 -7.94 -18.95
CA ALA A 80 -44.56 -6.84 -19.85
C ALA A 80 -44.72 -7.38 -21.27
N GLU A 81 -45.85 -7.07 -21.90
CA GLU A 81 -46.09 -7.42 -23.29
C GLU A 81 -45.37 -6.41 -24.20
N PRO A 82 -45.13 -6.72 -25.48
CA PRO A 82 -44.50 -5.77 -26.42
C PRO A 82 -45.22 -4.43 -26.59
N SER A 83 -46.48 -4.32 -26.14
CA SER A 83 -47.26 -3.09 -26.05
C SER A 83 -46.99 -2.24 -24.81
N ASP A 84 -46.37 -2.82 -23.77
CA ASP A 84 -46.16 -2.14 -22.50
C ASP A 84 -44.90 -1.25 -22.55
N PRO A 85 -44.96 -0.03 -21.98
CA PRO A 85 -43.81 0.88 -21.94
C PRO A 85 -42.58 0.30 -21.22
N GLU A 86 -42.81 -0.63 -20.28
CA GLU A 86 -41.78 -1.29 -19.47
C GLU A 86 -41.06 -2.43 -20.19
N TYR A 87 -41.57 -2.89 -21.34
CA TYR A 87 -40.94 -3.93 -22.16
C TYR A 87 -39.68 -3.43 -22.91
N ALA A 88 -39.38 -2.13 -22.84
CA ALA A 88 -38.22 -1.57 -23.53
C ALA A 88 -36.90 -2.22 -23.03
N PRO A 89 -36.05 -2.75 -23.94
CA PRO A 89 -34.77 -3.31 -23.54
C PRO A 89 -33.93 -2.26 -22.81
N PRO A 90 -33.18 -2.64 -21.74
CA PRO A 90 -32.39 -1.69 -20.98
C PRO A 90 -31.41 -0.97 -21.91
N VAL A 91 -31.53 0.35 -22.00
CA VAL A 91 -30.67 1.17 -22.85
C VAL A 91 -29.23 1.04 -22.34
N ILE A 92 -28.41 0.32 -23.09
CA ILE A 92 -26.96 0.23 -22.85
C ILE A 92 -26.42 1.65 -23.03
N LYS A 93 -26.16 2.35 -21.93
CA LYS A 93 -25.57 3.69 -21.94
C LYS A 93 -24.12 3.60 -22.39
N GLY A 94 -23.89 3.52 -23.70
CA GLY A 94 -22.58 3.69 -24.30
C GLY A 94 -22.14 5.16 -24.21
N GLU A 95 -20.83 5.40 -24.31
CA GLU A 95 -20.30 6.76 -24.45
C GLU A 95 -20.99 7.46 -25.63
N THR A 96 -21.54 8.65 -25.39
CA THR A 96 -21.99 9.50 -26.48
C THR A 96 -20.78 9.90 -27.35
N PRO A 97 -20.96 10.22 -28.64
CA PRO A 97 -19.86 10.70 -29.48
C PRO A 97 -19.16 11.96 -28.94
N ALA A 98 -19.84 12.78 -28.12
CA ALA A 98 -19.26 13.94 -27.45
C ALA A 98 -18.30 13.52 -26.33
N GLU A 99 -18.70 12.58 -25.47
CA GLU A 99 -17.89 12.04 -24.38
C GLU A 99 -16.65 11.33 -24.92
N ARG A 100 -16.80 10.53 -25.99
CA ARG A 100 -15.67 9.89 -26.67
C ARG A 100 -14.65 10.91 -27.19
N ARG A 101 -15.11 12.01 -27.81
CA ARG A 101 -14.21 13.08 -28.30
C ARG A 101 -13.49 13.79 -27.16
N ALA A 102 -14.19 14.05 -26.04
CA ALA A 102 -13.59 14.65 -24.85
C ALA A 102 -12.51 13.74 -24.25
N ARG A 103 -12.78 12.44 -24.14
CA ARG A 103 -11.81 11.43 -23.68
C ARG A 103 -10.56 11.39 -24.55
N ILE A 104 -10.72 11.33 -25.88
CA ILE A 104 -9.58 11.32 -26.81
C ILE A 104 -8.78 12.61 -26.72
N ARG A 105 -9.43 13.78 -26.60
CA ARG A 105 -8.74 15.07 -26.44
C ARG A 105 -7.90 15.09 -25.16
N LYS A 106 -8.46 14.62 -24.04
CA LYS A 106 -7.76 14.55 -22.75
C LYS A 106 -6.52 13.66 -22.84
N LEU A 107 -6.66 12.46 -23.40
CA LEU A 107 -5.55 11.53 -23.58
C LEU A 107 -4.43 12.12 -24.46
N ARG A 108 -4.79 12.79 -25.56
CA ARG A 108 -3.79 13.45 -26.44
C ARG A 108 -3.07 14.61 -25.73
N LEU A 109 -3.79 15.36 -24.90
CA LEU A 109 -3.20 16.46 -24.13
C LEU A 109 -2.21 15.92 -23.09
N GLU A 110 -2.58 14.87 -22.37
CA GLU A 110 -1.72 14.20 -21.38
C GLU A 110 -0.48 13.59 -22.03
N GLU A 111 -0.65 12.92 -23.18
CA GLU A 111 0.48 12.38 -23.94
C GLU A 111 1.41 13.48 -24.46
N GLY A 112 0.87 14.60 -24.95
CA GLY A 112 1.65 15.76 -25.38
C GLY A 112 2.42 16.39 -24.23
N ALA A 113 1.80 16.54 -23.06
CA ALA A 113 2.45 17.03 -21.86
C ALA A 113 3.59 16.11 -21.39
N ARG A 114 3.37 14.78 -21.45
CA ARG A 114 4.41 13.80 -21.10
C ARG A 114 5.61 13.88 -22.04
N LYS A 115 5.39 13.94 -23.36
CA LYS A 115 6.46 14.10 -24.35
C LYS A 115 7.26 15.39 -24.14
N ALA A 116 6.58 16.51 -23.91
CA ALA A 116 7.24 17.78 -23.62
C ALA A 116 8.08 17.74 -22.33
N ALA A 117 7.62 17.05 -21.28
CA ALA A 117 8.39 16.85 -20.05
C ALA A 117 9.63 15.97 -20.29
N GLU A 118 9.48 14.86 -21.02
CA GLU A 118 10.60 13.98 -21.39
C GLU A 118 11.64 14.71 -22.27
N GLU A 119 11.20 15.60 -23.16
CA GLU A 119 12.08 16.44 -23.99
C GLU A 119 12.80 17.51 -23.15
N LEU A 120 12.12 18.10 -22.17
CA LEU A 120 12.70 19.08 -21.26
C LEU A 120 13.83 18.47 -20.41
N GLU A 121 13.66 17.26 -19.90
CA GLU A 121 14.69 16.55 -19.13
C GLU A 121 15.96 16.26 -19.97
N LYS A 122 15.79 16.05 -21.27
CA LYS A 122 16.90 15.77 -22.21
C LYS A 122 17.57 17.05 -22.71
N TYR A 123 16.91 18.20 -22.60
CA TYR A 123 17.38 19.46 -23.16
C TYR A 123 18.50 20.07 -22.31
N ASP A 124 19.72 20.04 -22.85
CA ASP A 124 20.89 20.69 -22.26
C ASP A 124 21.46 21.73 -23.23
N PRO A 125 21.22 23.04 -23.01
CA PRO A 125 21.68 24.09 -23.91
C PRO A 125 23.20 24.23 -23.93
N SER A 126 23.92 23.71 -22.93
CA SER A 126 25.39 23.81 -22.89
C SER A 126 26.07 22.82 -23.82
N LYS A 127 25.37 21.75 -24.20
CA LYS A 127 25.89 20.68 -25.08
C LYS A 127 25.47 20.83 -26.54
N ASP A 128 24.65 21.84 -26.86
CA ASP A 128 24.14 22.07 -28.20
C ASP A 128 25.23 22.66 -29.12
N PRO A 129 25.60 21.99 -30.23
CA PRO A 129 26.58 22.52 -31.19
C PRO A 129 26.16 23.85 -31.85
N HIS A 130 24.86 24.14 -31.91
CA HIS A 130 24.33 25.37 -32.52
C HIS A 130 24.41 26.59 -31.59
N LEU A 131 24.58 26.37 -30.28
CA LEU A 131 24.79 27.43 -29.30
C LEU A 131 26.29 27.70 -29.15
N THR A 132 26.73 28.92 -29.44
CA THR A 132 28.14 29.30 -29.29
C THR A 132 28.25 30.76 -28.85
N GLY A 133 29.13 31.06 -27.90
CA GLY A 133 29.40 32.44 -27.46
C GLY A 133 28.82 32.77 -26.08
N ASP A 134 28.80 34.06 -25.76
CA ASP A 134 28.35 34.57 -24.46
C ASP A 134 26.82 34.80 -24.47
N PRO A 135 26.05 34.20 -23.55
CA PRO A 135 24.61 34.41 -23.47
C PRO A 135 24.21 35.88 -23.22
N TYR A 136 25.05 36.67 -22.53
CA TYR A 136 24.75 38.09 -22.26
C TYR A 136 24.96 39.01 -23.48
N LYS A 137 25.59 38.50 -24.53
CA LYS A 137 25.88 39.21 -25.79
C LYS A 137 25.11 38.62 -26.97
N THR A 138 24.08 37.83 -26.69
CA THR A 138 23.28 37.14 -27.70
C THR A 138 21.84 37.65 -27.67
N LEU A 139 21.33 38.11 -28.81
CA LEU A 139 19.92 38.50 -28.98
C LEU A 139 19.16 37.47 -29.80
N PHE A 140 17.97 37.12 -29.34
CA PHE A 140 17.02 36.28 -30.06
C PHE A 140 15.96 37.17 -30.71
N VAL A 141 15.91 37.18 -32.04
CA VAL A 141 14.93 37.96 -32.81
C VAL A 141 13.99 36.98 -33.51
N ALA A 142 12.71 36.98 -33.14
CA ALA A 142 11.69 36.09 -33.68
C ALA A 142 10.61 36.86 -34.47
N ARG A 143 9.73 36.11 -35.15
CA ARG A 143 8.62 36.65 -35.97
C ARG A 143 9.08 37.53 -37.14
N LEU A 144 10.22 37.19 -37.73
CA LEU A 144 10.71 37.86 -38.94
C LEU A 144 9.87 37.46 -40.16
N ASN A 145 9.85 38.28 -41.19
CA ASN A 145 9.31 37.85 -42.48
C ASN A 145 10.26 36.80 -43.08
N TYR A 146 9.72 35.70 -43.61
CA TYR A 146 10.47 34.59 -44.21
C TYR A 146 11.38 35.03 -45.37
N GLU A 147 11.04 36.12 -46.06
CA GLU A 147 11.85 36.68 -47.16
C GLU A 147 12.98 37.61 -46.68
N THR A 148 13.07 37.87 -45.38
CA THR A 148 14.09 38.77 -44.85
C THR A 148 15.46 38.08 -44.88
N THR A 149 16.40 38.66 -45.61
CA THR A 149 17.77 38.14 -45.68
C THR A 149 18.56 38.52 -44.42
N GLU A 150 19.53 37.68 -44.05
CA GLU A 150 20.44 37.93 -42.94
C GLU A 150 21.17 39.28 -43.07
N HIS A 151 21.48 39.70 -44.30
CA HIS A 151 22.11 40.98 -44.57
C HIS A 151 21.25 42.17 -44.15
N ARG A 152 19.93 42.11 -44.38
CA ARG A 152 19.00 43.15 -43.92
C ARG A 152 18.98 43.20 -42.40
N ILE A 153 18.90 42.04 -41.74
CA ILE A 153 18.89 41.95 -40.28
C ILE A 153 20.19 42.51 -39.70
N LYS A 154 21.34 42.11 -40.25
CA LYS A 154 22.63 42.63 -39.82
C LYS A 154 22.66 44.15 -39.91
N ARG A 155 22.26 44.73 -41.04
CA ARG A 155 22.24 46.19 -41.24
C ARG A 155 21.38 46.93 -40.23
N GLU A 156 20.18 46.44 -39.92
CA GLU A 156 19.30 47.11 -38.96
C GLU A 156 19.88 47.05 -37.54
N PHE A 157 20.42 45.89 -37.14
CA PHE A 157 20.90 45.65 -35.77
C PHE A 157 22.33 46.13 -35.50
N GLU A 158 23.14 46.36 -36.54
CA GLU A 158 24.50 46.90 -36.44
C GLU A 158 24.52 48.35 -35.89
N THR A 159 23.39 49.05 -35.98
CA THR A 159 23.16 50.36 -35.34
C THR A 159 23.38 50.33 -33.82
N TYR A 160 23.09 49.20 -33.18
CA TYR A 160 23.18 49.05 -31.72
C TYR A 160 24.56 48.56 -31.26
N GLY A 161 25.42 48.14 -32.19
CA GLY A 161 26.77 47.67 -31.88
C GLY A 161 27.34 46.71 -32.93
N PRO A 162 28.65 46.42 -32.86
CA PRO A 162 29.30 45.51 -33.78
C PRO A 162 28.80 44.07 -33.59
N ILE A 163 28.29 43.47 -34.68
CA ILE A 163 27.79 42.10 -34.72
C ILE A 163 28.92 41.16 -35.15
N LYS A 164 29.27 40.22 -34.28
CA LYS A 164 30.26 39.16 -34.51
C LYS A 164 29.76 38.09 -35.45
N ARG A 165 28.51 37.62 -35.25
CA ARG A 165 27.92 36.51 -36.01
C ARG A 165 26.39 36.62 -36.03
N VAL A 166 25.80 36.14 -37.12
CA VAL A 166 24.37 35.92 -37.28
C VAL A 166 24.16 34.41 -37.52
N SER A 167 23.21 33.79 -36.83
CA SER A 167 22.85 32.38 -37.02
C SER A 167 21.35 32.26 -37.25
N GLY A 168 20.95 31.77 -38.41
CA GLY A 168 19.56 31.42 -38.69
C GLY A 168 19.25 30.03 -38.15
N ASP A 169 18.27 29.94 -37.25
CA ASP A 169 17.67 28.65 -36.90
C ASP A 169 16.37 28.49 -37.69
N ALA A 170 15.95 27.26 -37.98
CA ALA A 170 14.79 27.02 -38.85
C ALA A 170 13.49 27.66 -38.30
N SER A 171 12.70 28.28 -39.21
CA SER A 171 11.55 29.20 -38.93
C SER A 171 12.02 30.60 -38.48
N PRO A 172 11.21 31.69 -38.55
CA PRO A 172 11.75 33.05 -38.68
C PRO A 172 12.27 33.63 -37.35
N MET A 173 13.34 33.01 -36.86
CA MET A 173 14.09 33.34 -35.68
C MET A 173 15.58 33.36 -36.03
N VAL A 174 16.25 34.44 -35.64
CA VAL A 174 17.69 34.61 -35.86
C VAL A 174 18.35 34.93 -34.53
N LYS A 175 19.49 34.30 -34.27
CA LYS A 175 20.38 34.59 -33.15
C LYS A 175 21.48 35.55 -33.60
N LEU A 176 21.60 36.70 -32.94
CA LEU A 176 22.63 37.71 -33.20
C LEU A 176 23.65 37.71 -32.06
N TYR A 177 24.93 37.61 -32.39
CA TYR A 177 26.04 37.59 -31.44
C TYR A 177 26.84 38.88 -31.56
N PHE A 178 26.97 39.66 -30.48
CA PHE A 178 27.72 40.94 -30.45
C PHE A 178 29.16 40.76 -29.95
N GLU A 179 30.07 41.66 -30.33
CA GLU A 179 31.48 41.62 -29.90
C GLU A 179 31.75 42.19 -28.50
N ARG A 180 30.96 43.17 -28.05
CA ARG A 180 31.18 43.91 -26.79
C ARG A 180 30.15 43.58 -25.74
#